data_AF-A0A6B2TN31-F1
#
_entry.id   AF-A0A6B2TN31-F1
#
_cell.length_a   1.000
_cell.length_b   1.000
_cell.length_c   1.000
_cell.angle_alpha   90.00
_cell.angle_beta   90.00
_cell.angle_gamma   90.00
#
_symmetry.space_group_name_H-M   'P 1'
#
loop_
_entity.id
_entity.type
_entity.pdbx_description
1 polymer ?
#
loop_
_entity_poly.entity_id
_entity_poly.type
_entity_poly.pdbx_seq_one_letter_code
_entity_poly.pdbx_strand_id
1 'polypeptide(L)'
;RLPHQASGTEPVTDPLPHGAQARPDGTVVWNLPLPDGQTTSRPAALRAAKPRHDDADVALLEEELRAALARADALADEHRRLKDELAETNSGVLALYVQLEERDEQLRTAHGRTLRALEDALRPRPLHVAGLELAVHYAPASDEAPTGGDLYDWFTLPDGTVHITVVDALGHGIASTRTALTVTHAVRTLALEGHPLESIVARTDSILAPFDQSVMATLQLARLHPADGRLDLANGSHPPALLCHGDGTATYLEVRGRGVGFPLPGSERVLTTHLGPDDVLLLYTDGLTESRRDPCEGEARLKDALCRHRAEPTERIPGLVAEELVSEVLHQDDTLAIAVRRTS
;
A
#
# COMPACT_ATOMS: atom_id res chain seq x y z
N ARG A 1 8.56 -5.00 -50.96
CA ARG A 1 7.69 -6.05 -50.37
C ARG A 1 6.61 -5.34 -49.54
N LEU A 2 5.40 -5.90 -49.59
CA LEU A 2 4.06 -5.28 -49.50
C LEU A 2 3.60 -4.78 -48.11
N PRO A 3 2.52 -3.96 -48.06
CA PRO A 3 1.75 -3.63 -46.85
C PRO A 3 0.58 -4.61 -46.62
N HIS A 4 0.03 -4.68 -45.39
CA HIS A 4 -1.14 -5.50 -45.05
C HIS A 4 -2.23 -4.71 -44.29
N GLN A 5 -3.48 -5.04 -44.65
CA GLN A 5 -4.75 -4.40 -44.29
C GLN A 5 -5.32 -4.79 -42.91
N ALA A 6 -6.33 -4.01 -42.51
CA ALA A 6 -7.13 -4.01 -41.29
C ALA A 6 -7.99 -5.27 -41.02
N SER A 7 -8.32 -5.48 -39.74
CA SER A 7 -9.55 -6.13 -39.30
C SER A 7 -9.91 -5.62 -37.90
N GLY A 8 -11.07 -4.96 -37.78
CA GLY A 8 -11.71 -4.61 -36.51
C GLY A 8 -12.80 -5.63 -36.17
N THR A 9 -12.97 -5.93 -34.89
CA THR A 9 -14.05 -6.77 -34.37
C THR A 9 -14.72 -6.02 -33.23
N GLU A 10 -15.95 -5.55 -33.48
CA GLU A 10 -16.91 -5.08 -32.47
C GLU A 10 -17.87 -6.23 -32.10
N PRO A 11 -18.49 -6.22 -30.90
CA PRO A 11 -19.38 -7.28 -30.44
C PRO A 11 -20.77 -7.19 -31.09
N VAL A 12 -21.26 -8.33 -31.59
CA VAL A 12 -22.62 -8.50 -32.11
C VAL A 12 -23.57 -8.75 -30.93
N THR A 13 -24.40 -7.77 -30.60
CA THR A 13 -25.61 -7.95 -29.78
C THR A 13 -26.76 -8.38 -30.70
N ASP A 14 -27.31 -9.57 -30.48
CA ASP A 14 -28.49 -10.07 -31.18
C ASP A 14 -29.76 -9.48 -30.53
N PRO A 15 -30.63 -8.72 -31.24
CA PRO A 15 -31.81 -8.10 -30.64
C PRO A 15 -33.00 -9.07 -30.59
N LEU A 16 -33.60 -9.22 -29.39
CA LEU A 16 -34.90 -9.86 -29.19
C LEU A 16 -36.01 -9.13 -29.98
N PRO A 17 -37.03 -9.84 -30.51
CA PRO A 17 -38.01 -9.22 -31.39
C PRO A 17 -39.15 -8.58 -30.57
N HIS A 18 -39.48 -7.33 -30.93
CA HIS A 18 -40.68 -6.56 -30.56
C HIS A 18 -40.65 -5.85 -29.18
N GLY A 19 -40.21 -4.59 -29.17
CA GLY A 19 -40.22 -3.73 -27.99
C GLY A 19 -41.55 -2.99 -27.79
N ALA A 20 -42.03 -2.97 -26.55
CA ALA A 20 -43.13 -2.13 -26.10
C ALA A 20 -42.78 -0.63 -26.22
N GLN A 21 -43.74 0.22 -26.59
CA GLN A 21 -43.53 1.68 -26.63
C GLN A 21 -44.28 2.36 -25.50
N ALA A 22 -43.54 3.07 -24.66
CA ALA A 22 -44.08 3.91 -23.59
C ALA A 22 -44.49 5.29 -24.14
N ARG A 23 -45.69 5.74 -23.77
CA ARG A 23 -46.19 7.09 -24.09
C ARG A 23 -45.86 8.09 -22.97
N PRO A 24 -45.84 9.40 -23.26
CA PRO A 24 -45.49 10.43 -22.28
C PRO A 24 -46.42 10.53 -21.06
N ASP A 25 -47.58 9.87 -21.09
CA ASP A 25 -48.54 9.77 -19.98
C ASP A 25 -48.30 8.54 -19.07
N GLY A 26 -47.25 7.76 -19.33
CA GLY A 26 -46.87 6.59 -18.53
C GLY A 26 -47.53 5.27 -18.97
N THR A 27 -48.37 5.27 -20.01
CA THR A 27 -48.94 4.02 -20.55
C THR A 27 -48.00 3.34 -21.55
N VAL A 28 -47.99 2.00 -21.54
CA VAL A 28 -47.17 1.19 -22.44
C VAL A 28 -48.08 0.47 -23.43
N VAL A 29 -47.81 0.64 -24.73
CA VAL A 29 -48.60 0.05 -25.83
C VAL A 29 -47.74 -0.94 -26.61
N TRP A 30 -48.32 -2.09 -26.92
CA TRP A 30 -47.71 -3.12 -27.75
C TRP A 30 -48.42 -3.14 -29.12
N ASN A 31 -47.66 -2.96 -30.20
CA ASN A 31 -48.18 -3.04 -31.57
C ASN A 31 -47.81 -4.41 -32.16
N LEU A 32 -48.81 -5.29 -32.27
CA LEU A 32 -48.69 -6.54 -33.01
C LEU A 32 -49.07 -6.29 -34.48
N PRO A 33 -48.20 -6.59 -35.46
CA PRO A 33 -48.58 -6.50 -36.86
C PRO A 33 -49.54 -7.64 -37.19
N LEU A 34 -50.73 -7.31 -37.68
CA LEU A 34 -51.54 -8.26 -38.43
C LEU A 34 -50.99 -8.31 -39.88
N PRO A 35 -50.95 -9.47 -40.54
CA PRO A 35 -50.47 -9.54 -41.93
C PRO A 35 -51.44 -8.83 -42.87
N ASP A 36 -50.96 -7.84 -43.62
CA ASP A 36 -51.77 -7.09 -44.59
C ASP A 36 -51.96 -7.86 -45.90
N GLY A 37 -53.20 -8.33 -46.10
CA GLY A 37 -53.99 -8.06 -47.31
C GLY A 37 -53.67 -8.83 -48.60
N GLN A 38 -54.49 -9.86 -48.88
CA GLN A 38 -54.98 -10.08 -50.24
C GLN A 38 -56.51 -10.00 -50.24
N THR A 39 -57.03 -9.00 -50.95
CA THR A 39 -58.44 -8.85 -51.32
C THR A 39 -58.95 -10.15 -51.94
N THR A 40 -59.86 -10.83 -51.24
CA THR A 40 -60.71 -11.85 -51.84
C THR A 40 -62.16 -11.44 -51.67
N SER A 41 -62.84 -11.46 -52.79
CA SER A 41 -64.27 -11.28 -53.00
C SER A 41 -65.10 -11.87 -51.87
N ARG A 42 -66.16 -11.16 -51.47
CA ARG A 42 -67.23 -11.62 -50.59
C ARG A 42 -67.54 -13.10 -50.86
N PRO A 43 -67.27 -14.03 -49.91
CA PRO A 43 -67.64 -15.42 -50.12
C PRO A 43 -69.16 -15.49 -50.18
N ALA A 44 -69.70 -16.02 -51.26
CA ALA A 44 -71.07 -16.49 -51.31
C ALA A 44 -71.31 -17.37 -50.07
N ALA A 45 -72.46 -17.14 -49.42
CA ALA A 45 -72.89 -17.79 -48.18
C ALA A 45 -72.21 -19.15 -47.95
N LEU A 46 -71.18 -19.17 -47.11
CA LEU A 46 -70.72 -20.41 -46.51
C LEU A 46 -71.89 -20.87 -45.66
N ARG A 47 -72.62 -21.88 -46.16
CA ARG A 47 -73.58 -22.64 -45.37
C ARG A 47 -72.90 -22.92 -44.02
N ALA A 48 -73.60 -22.61 -42.93
CA ALA A 48 -73.24 -23.05 -41.61
C ALA A 48 -73.20 -24.59 -41.59
N ALA A 49 -72.07 -25.17 -41.97
CA ALA A 49 -71.73 -26.53 -41.65
C ALA A 49 -71.36 -26.50 -40.17
N LYS A 50 -72.33 -26.87 -39.31
CA LYS A 50 -72.01 -27.24 -37.93
C LYS A 50 -70.85 -28.22 -37.99
N PRO A 51 -69.72 -27.98 -37.30
CA PRO A 51 -68.71 -29.01 -37.18
C PRO A 51 -69.38 -30.18 -36.45
N ARG A 52 -69.61 -31.29 -37.15
CA ARG A 52 -69.74 -32.59 -36.49
C ARG A 52 -68.31 -33.02 -36.20
N HIS A 53 -67.76 -32.55 -35.08
CA HIS A 53 -66.70 -33.32 -34.44
C HIS A 53 -67.40 -34.53 -33.83
N ASP A 54 -66.85 -35.73 -34.06
CA ASP A 54 -67.27 -36.88 -33.28
C ASP A 54 -66.93 -36.56 -31.82
N ASP A 55 -67.84 -36.83 -30.87
CA ASP A 55 -67.61 -36.52 -29.44
C ASP A 55 -66.30 -37.18 -28.93
N ALA A 56 -65.81 -38.21 -29.64
CA ALA A 56 -64.53 -38.88 -29.41
C ALA A 56 -63.28 -38.02 -29.69
N ASP A 57 -63.28 -37.16 -30.72
CA ASP A 57 -62.10 -36.34 -31.08
C ASP A 57 -61.92 -35.17 -30.11
N VAL A 58 -63.04 -34.59 -29.65
CA VAL A 58 -63.03 -33.54 -28.61
C VAL A 58 -62.56 -34.12 -27.27
N ALA A 59 -63.01 -35.33 -26.93
CA ALA A 59 -62.58 -36.02 -25.71
C ALA A 59 -61.06 -36.32 -25.70
N LEU A 60 -60.49 -36.71 -26.84
CA LEU A 60 -59.05 -36.96 -26.98
C LEU A 60 -58.21 -35.70 -26.82
N LEU A 61 -58.62 -34.59 -27.47
CA LEU A 61 -57.97 -33.29 -27.32
C LEU A 61 -58.05 -32.75 -25.89
N GLU A 62 -59.18 -32.95 -25.21
CA GLU A 62 -59.30 -32.59 -23.79
C GLU A 62 -58.39 -33.43 -22.88
N GLU A 63 -58.19 -34.71 -23.20
CA GLU A 63 -57.29 -35.60 -22.47
C GLU A 63 -55.82 -35.22 -22.70
N GLU A 64 -55.43 -34.92 -23.94
CA GLU A 64 -54.10 -34.41 -24.28
C GLU A 64 -53.82 -33.05 -23.62
N LEU A 65 -54.79 -32.14 -23.60
CA LEU A 65 -54.67 -30.85 -22.93
C LEU A 65 -54.54 -31.03 -21.41
N ARG A 66 -55.33 -31.92 -20.81
CA ARG A 66 -55.19 -32.27 -19.38
C ARG A 66 -53.81 -32.86 -19.07
N ALA A 67 -53.30 -33.75 -19.93
CA ALA A 67 -51.97 -34.32 -19.76
C ALA A 67 -50.86 -33.27 -19.92
N ALA A 68 -51.01 -32.33 -20.86
CA ALA A 68 -50.08 -31.22 -21.06
C ALA A 68 -50.07 -30.25 -19.88
N LEU A 69 -51.24 -29.90 -19.34
CA LEU A 69 -51.38 -29.06 -18.15
C LEU A 69 -50.74 -29.73 -16.92
N ALA A 70 -51.01 -31.02 -16.71
CA ALA A 70 -50.40 -31.77 -15.60
C ALA A 70 -48.86 -31.83 -15.70
N ARG A 71 -48.30 -31.91 -16.91
CA ARG A 71 -46.84 -31.83 -17.13
C ARG A 71 -46.30 -30.43 -16.86
N ALA A 72 -47.02 -29.39 -17.26
CA ALA A 72 -46.63 -28.01 -17.01
C ALA A 72 -46.61 -27.69 -15.50
N ASP A 73 -47.62 -28.17 -14.76
CA ASP A 73 -47.69 -28.03 -13.30
C ASP A 73 -46.51 -28.76 -12.63
N ALA A 74 -46.21 -29.99 -13.04
CA ALA A 74 -45.06 -30.74 -12.51
C ALA A 74 -43.72 -30.04 -12.75
N LEU A 75 -43.50 -29.49 -13.95
CA LEU A 75 -42.30 -28.71 -14.26
C LEU A 75 -42.24 -27.40 -13.47
N ALA A 76 -43.37 -26.74 -13.23
CA ALA A 76 -43.43 -25.53 -12.41
C ALA A 76 -43.08 -25.81 -10.94
N ASP A 77 -43.52 -26.94 -10.40
CA ASP A 77 -43.19 -27.39 -9.06
C ASP A 77 -41.70 -27.79 -8.94
N GLU A 78 -41.16 -28.52 -9.93
CA GLU A 78 -39.74 -28.86 -9.99
C GLU A 78 -38.86 -27.60 -10.08
N HIS A 79 -39.22 -26.65 -10.94
CA HIS A 79 -38.51 -25.38 -11.06
C HIS A 79 -38.56 -24.58 -9.76
N ARG A 80 -39.69 -24.57 -9.05
CA ARG A 80 -39.81 -23.89 -7.75
C ARG A 80 -38.88 -24.53 -6.72
N ARG A 81 -38.89 -25.86 -6.64
CA ARG A 81 -38.00 -26.62 -5.74
C ARG A 81 -36.52 -26.36 -6.03
N LEU A 82 -36.10 -26.41 -7.30
CA LEU A 82 -34.72 -26.13 -7.69
C LEU A 82 -34.31 -24.70 -7.38
N LYS A 83 -35.23 -23.73 -7.54
CA LYS A 83 -34.99 -22.34 -7.18
C LYS A 83 -34.77 -22.19 -5.67
N ASP A 84 -35.54 -22.91 -4.86
CA ASP A 84 -35.40 -22.89 -3.40
C ASP A 84 -34.07 -23.56 -2.96
N GLU A 85 -33.71 -24.73 -3.52
CA GLU A 85 -32.41 -25.38 -3.30
C GLU A 85 -31.23 -24.49 -3.72
N LEU A 86 -31.35 -23.78 -4.86
CA LEU A 86 -30.34 -22.82 -5.31
C LEU A 86 -30.21 -21.61 -4.39
N ALA A 87 -31.34 -21.09 -3.87
CA ALA A 87 -31.33 -19.98 -2.92
C ALA A 87 -30.70 -20.36 -1.58
N GLU A 88 -30.97 -21.58 -1.10
CA GLU A 88 -30.37 -22.12 0.12
C GLU A 88 -28.86 -22.35 -0.05
N THR A 89 -28.44 -22.99 -1.14
CA THR A 89 -27.02 -23.22 -1.44
C THR A 89 -26.26 -21.92 -1.65
N ASN A 90 -26.81 -20.95 -2.39
CA ASN A 90 -26.18 -19.63 -2.56
C ASN A 90 -26.02 -18.91 -1.21
N SER A 91 -27.01 -19.00 -0.33
CA SER A 91 -26.95 -18.41 1.01
C SER A 91 -25.87 -19.08 1.87
N GLY A 92 -25.75 -20.42 1.80
CA GLY A 92 -24.66 -21.17 2.44
C GLY A 92 -23.28 -20.79 1.92
N VAL A 93 -23.13 -20.65 0.60
CA VAL A 93 -21.88 -20.22 -0.03
C VAL A 93 -21.51 -18.79 0.38
N LEU A 94 -22.46 -17.85 0.39
CA LEU A 94 -22.23 -16.48 0.85
C LEU A 94 -21.80 -16.43 2.32
N ALA A 95 -22.43 -17.22 3.19
CA ALA A 95 -22.02 -17.32 4.59
C ALA A 95 -20.57 -17.84 4.73
N LEU A 96 -20.18 -18.83 3.93
CA LEU A 96 -18.79 -19.32 3.91
C LEU A 96 -17.81 -18.27 3.39
N TYR A 97 -18.17 -17.49 2.37
CA TYR A 97 -17.33 -16.39 1.88
C TYR A 97 -17.10 -15.34 2.96
N VAL A 98 -18.17 -14.90 3.64
CA VAL A 98 -18.05 -13.94 4.75
C VAL A 98 -17.17 -14.50 5.87
N GLN A 99 -17.36 -15.76 6.25
CA GLN A 99 -16.52 -16.41 7.26
C GLN A 99 -15.05 -16.52 6.86
N LEU A 100 -14.76 -16.75 5.58
CA LEU A 100 -13.39 -16.80 5.07
C LEU A 100 -12.74 -15.42 5.13
N GLU A 101 -13.45 -14.38 4.69
CA GLU A 101 -12.97 -12.99 4.77
C GLU A 101 -12.72 -12.56 6.23
N GLU A 102 -13.65 -12.86 7.14
CA GLU A 102 -13.47 -12.58 8.58
C GLU A 102 -12.25 -13.31 9.16
N ARG A 103 -12.03 -14.57 8.76
CA ARG A 103 -10.89 -15.36 9.24
C ARG A 103 -9.57 -14.86 8.66
N ASP A 104 -9.55 -14.50 7.39
CA ASP A 104 -8.37 -13.92 6.74
C ASP A 104 -7.99 -12.58 7.39
N GLU A 105 -8.97 -11.75 7.70
CA GLU A 105 -8.76 -10.48 8.42
C GLU A 105 -8.21 -10.71 9.83
N GLN A 106 -8.78 -11.67 10.58
CA GLN A 106 -8.27 -12.04 11.90
C GLN A 106 -6.82 -12.53 11.85
N LEU A 107 -6.47 -13.34 10.85
CA LEU A 107 -5.11 -13.84 10.66
C LEU A 107 -4.14 -12.70 10.32
N ARG A 108 -4.52 -11.79 9.42
CA ARG A 108 -3.71 -10.60 9.07
C ARG A 108 -3.45 -9.74 10.29
N THR A 109 -4.50 -9.38 11.03
CA THR A 109 -4.38 -8.60 12.27
C THR A 109 -3.49 -9.29 13.31
N ALA A 110 -3.62 -10.61 13.50
CA ALA A 110 -2.81 -11.37 14.45
C ALA A 110 -1.32 -11.43 14.04
N HIS A 111 -1.04 -11.64 12.75
CA HIS A 111 0.32 -11.59 12.21
C HIS A 111 0.93 -10.20 12.34
N GLY A 112 0.19 -9.14 11.98
CA GLY A 112 0.61 -7.76 12.12
C GLY A 112 1.01 -7.42 13.56
N ARG A 113 0.18 -7.79 14.55
CA ARG A 113 0.52 -7.59 15.98
C ARG A 113 1.80 -8.30 16.41
N THR A 114 2.03 -9.52 15.92
CA THR A 114 3.23 -10.31 16.25
C THR A 114 4.48 -9.67 15.67
N LEU A 115 4.41 -9.23 14.41
CA LEU A 115 5.51 -8.55 13.73
C LEU A 115 5.85 -7.21 14.40
N ARG A 116 4.85 -6.39 14.75
CA ARG A 116 5.08 -5.14 15.51
C ARG A 116 5.80 -5.39 16.83
N ALA A 117 5.36 -6.39 17.59
CA ALA A 117 5.98 -6.71 18.87
C ALA A 117 7.45 -7.16 18.70
N LEU A 118 7.77 -7.85 17.60
CA LEU A 118 9.14 -8.22 17.29
C LEU A 118 9.99 -6.99 16.93
N GLU A 119 9.47 -6.09 16.09
CA GLU A 119 10.17 -4.85 15.74
C GLU A 119 10.39 -3.95 16.94
N ASP A 120 9.37 -3.77 17.78
CA ASP A 120 9.48 -3.04 19.04
C ASP A 120 10.57 -3.64 19.95
N ALA A 121 10.69 -4.96 19.97
CA ALA A 121 11.74 -5.65 20.74
C ALA A 121 13.15 -5.48 20.15
N LEU A 122 13.26 -5.19 18.86
CA LEU A 122 14.53 -4.97 18.15
C LEU A 122 15.00 -3.51 18.21
N ARG A 123 14.10 -2.58 18.56
CA ARG A 123 14.45 -1.15 18.69
C ARG A 123 15.46 -0.92 19.82
N PRO A 124 16.44 -0.03 19.62
CA PRO A 124 17.35 0.36 20.68
C PRO A 124 16.58 1.05 21.81
N ARG A 125 17.03 0.85 23.05
CA ARG A 125 16.43 1.52 24.22
C ARG A 125 16.66 3.04 24.13
N PRO A 126 15.76 3.86 24.69
CA PRO A 126 15.98 5.31 24.79
C PRO A 126 17.36 5.63 25.39
N LEU A 127 18.13 6.44 24.67
CA LEU A 127 19.48 6.82 25.07
C LEU A 127 19.42 8.15 25.83
N HIS A 128 19.99 8.18 27.04
CA HIS A 128 20.04 9.38 27.87
C HIS A 128 21.48 9.86 27.95
N VAL A 129 21.75 11.08 27.47
CA VAL A 129 23.09 11.68 27.46
C VAL A 129 22.97 13.13 27.93
N ALA A 130 23.78 13.52 28.91
CA ALA A 130 23.75 14.89 29.42
C ALA A 130 24.06 15.90 28.30
N GLY A 131 23.25 16.95 28.20
CA GLY A 131 23.36 17.99 27.16
C GLY A 131 22.68 17.64 25.82
N LEU A 132 22.10 16.43 25.68
CA LEU A 132 21.38 16.01 24.48
C LEU A 132 19.99 15.46 24.82
N GLU A 133 19.01 15.84 24.02
CA GLU A 133 17.69 15.24 23.98
C GLU A 133 17.55 14.49 22.66
N LEU A 134 17.10 13.23 22.71
CA LEU A 134 16.92 12.37 21.54
C LEU A 134 15.49 11.83 21.52
N ALA A 135 14.89 11.85 20.34
CA ALA A 135 13.56 11.32 20.10
C ALA A 135 13.49 10.60 18.77
N VAL A 136 12.59 9.63 18.66
CA VAL A 136 12.37 8.86 17.43
C VAL A 136 10.90 8.68 17.18
N HIS A 137 10.51 8.85 15.92
CA HIS A 137 9.24 8.40 15.39
C HIS A 137 9.52 7.29 14.38
N TYR A 138 8.78 6.20 14.49
CA TYR A 138 8.77 5.13 13.51
C TYR A 138 7.32 4.70 13.28
N ALA A 139 6.87 4.76 12.04
CA ALA A 139 5.58 4.22 11.62
C ALA A 139 5.77 3.39 10.35
N PRO A 140 5.38 2.10 10.36
CA PRO A 140 5.52 1.25 9.19
C PRO A 140 4.47 1.58 8.12
N ALA A 141 4.74 1.19 6.88
CA ALA A 141 3.87 1.44 5.72
C ALA A 141 2.45 0.86 5.89
N SER A 142 2.32 -0.28 6.59
CA SER A 142 1.04 -0.96 6.78
C SER A 142 0.86 -1.46 8.20
N ASP A 143 -0.34 -1.25 8.72
CA ASP A 143 -0.75 -1.77 10.01
C ASP A 143 -0.87 -3.31 10.04
N GLU A 144 -1.17 -3.91 8.89
CA GLU A 144 -1.39 -5.34 8.70
C GLU A 144 -0.09 -6.11 8.42
N ALA A 145 0.91 -5.43 7.86
CA ALA A 145 2.23 -5.97 7.55
C ALA A 145 3.32 -4.95 7.94
N PRO A 146 3.60 -4.78 9.24
CA PRO A 146 4.44 -3.70 9.76
C PRO A 146 5.93 -3.83 9.42
N THR A 147 6.30 -4.88 8.69
CA THR A 147 7.69 -5.21 8.36
C THR A 147 8.30 -4.19 7.42
N GLY A 148 9.20 -3.38 7.97
CA GLY A 148 9.83 -2.31 7.22
C GLY A 148 11.29 -2.53 6.83
N GLY A 149 11.72 -1.81 5.79
CA GLY A 149 13.11 -1.70 5.35
C GLY A 149 13.93 -0.73 6.23
N ASP A 150 13.23 0.14 6.95
CA ASP A 150 13.82 1.18 7.79
C ASP A 150 14.19 0.65 9.17
N LEU A 151 15.43 0.91 9.60
CA LEU A 151 15.90 0.70 10.96
C LEU A 151 16.84 1.80 11.40
N TYR A 152 17.00 1.89 12.71
CA TYR A 152 17.98 2.77 13.31
C TYR A 152 18.67 2.13 14.49
N ASP A 153 19.80 2.72 14.83
CA ASP A 153 20.50 2.45 16.06
C ASP A 153 21.10 3.72 16.64
N TRP A 154 21.19 3.76 17.96
CA TRP A 154 21.95 4.77 18.69
C TRP A 154 22.67 4.15 19.88
N PHE A 155 23.83 4.66 20.21
CA PHE A 155 24.57 4.26 21.41
C PHE A 155 25.70 5.23 21.70
N THR A 156 26.18 5.20 22.92
CA THR A 156 27.39 5.94 23.33
C THR A 156 28.63 5.10 23.05
N LEU A 157 29.57 5.67 22.30
CA LEU A 157 30.90 5.11 22.08
C LEU A 157 31.75 5.18 23.37
N PRO A 158 32.84 4.39 23.47
CA PRO A 158 33.69 4.39 24.66
C PRO A 158 34.28 5.76 25.05
N ASP A 159 34.39 6.69 24.09
CA ASP A 159 34.89 8.06 24.29
C ASP A 159 33.79 9.06 24.71
N GLY A 160 32.54 8.61 24.86
CA GLY A 160 31.39 9.44 25.23
C GLY A 160 30.65 10.06 24.05
N THR A 161 31.12 9.85 22.82
CA THR A 161 30.44 10.31 21.60
C THR A 161 29.16 9.53 21.37
N VAL A 162 28.08 10.19 20.97
CA VAL A 162 26.85 9.52 20.55
C VAL A 162 26.99 9.12 19.09
N HIS A 163 26.86 7.84 18.79
CA HIS A 163 26.74 7.34 17.43
C HIS A 163 25.27 7.09 17.09
N ILE A 164 24.85 7.53 15.92
CA ILE A 164 23.51 7.27 15.38
C ILE A 164 23.68 6.69 13.98
N THR A 165 22.88 5.69 13.69
CA THR A 165 22.83 5.00 12.42
C THR A 165 21.37 4.97 11.96
N VAL A 166 21.12 5.40 10.73
CA VAL A 166 19.85 5.16 10.02
C VAL A 166 20.18 4.28 8.83
N VAL A 167 19.39 3.23 8.64
CA VAL A 167 19.50 2.27 7.55
C VAL A 167 18.14 2.14 6.90
N ASP A 168 18.11 2.19 5.59
CA ASP A 168 16.94 1.86 4.78
C ASP A 168 17.37 0.78 3.78
N ALA A 169 16.76 -0.40 3.89
CA ALA A 169 17.07 -1.55 3.07
C ALA A 169 16.15 -1.64 1.86
N LEU A 170 16.75 -1.90 0.68
CA LEU A 170 16.00 -2.01 -0.55
C LEU A 170 14.97 -3.16 -0.50
N GLY A 171 13.74 -2.85 -0.88
CA GLY A 171 12.62 -3.79 -0.93
C GLY A 171 11.66 -3.56 0.22
N HIS A 172 10.80 -4.54 0.50
CA HIS A 172 9.82 -4.44 1.57
C HIS A 172 9.66 -5.78 2.28
N GLY A 173 9.09 -5.75 3.47
CA GLY A 173 8.77 -6.95 4.23
C GLY A 173 9.97 -7.56 4.96
N ILE A 174 9.76 -8.78 5.49
CA ILE A 174 10.73 -9.50 6.35
C ILE A 174 12.14 -9.57 5.75
N ALA A 175 12.26 -9.69 4.43
CA ALA A 175 13.56 -9.77 3.76
C ALA A 175 14.35 -8.45 3.91
N SER A 176 13.70 -7.30 3.66
CA SER A 176 14.29 -5.97 3.85
C SER A 176 14.63 -5.70 5.32
N THR A 177 13.73 -6.06 6.25
CA THR A 177 13.98 -5.96 7.70
C THR A 177 15.21 -6.76 8.13
N ARG A 178 15.39 -7.99 7.62
CA ARG A 178 16.59 -8.81 7.89
C ARG A 178 17.86 -8.14 7.36
N THR A 179 17.80 -7.56 6.17
CA THR A 179 18.92 -6.81 5.57
C THR A 179 19.28 -5.61 6.43
N ALA A 180 18.30 -4.78 6.80
CA ALA A 180 18.48 -3.62 7.65
C ALA A 180 19.08 -4.00 9.02
N LEU A 181 18.61 -5.09 9.66
CA LEU A 181 19.17 -5.58 10.93
C LEU A 181 20.62 -6.00 10.79
N THR A 182 20.94 -6.71 9.71
CA THR A 182 22.29 -7.22 9.45
C THR A 182 23.27 -6.06 9.23
N VAL A 183 22.88 -5.08 8.42
CA VAL A 183 23.65 -3.85 8.16
C VAL A 183 23.84 -3.06 9.46
N THR A 184 22.76 -2.85 10.22
CA THR A 184 22.78 -2.10 11.49
C THR A 184 23.76 -2.73 12.49
N HIS A 185 23.73 -4.06 12.66
CA HIS A 185 24.66 -4.74 13.57
C HIS A 185 26.12 -4.72 13.11
N ALA A 186 26.36 -4.82 11.80
CA ALA A 186 27.71 -4.68 11.24
C ALA A 186 28.27 -3.28 11.49
N VAL A 187 27.46 -2.23 11.24
CA VAL A 187 27.81 -0.84 11.55
C VAL A 187 28.08 -0.66 13.05
N ARG A 188 27.19 -1.14 13.92
CA ARG A 188 27.38 -1.08 15.38
C ARG A 188 28.72 -1.68 15.79
N THR A 189 29.03 -2.86 15.29
CA THR A 189 30.28 -3.58 15.60
C THR A 189 31.50 -2.76 15.17
N LEU A 190 31.51 -2.26 13.94
CA LEU A 190 32.59 -1.42 13.42
C LEU A 190 32.76 -0.11 14.21
N ALA A 191 31.65 0.52 14.59
CA ALA A 191 31.70 1.75 15.35
C ALA A 191 32.26 1.51 16.76
N LEU A 192 31.85 0.44 17.46
CA LEU A 192 32.35 0.07 18.78
C LEU A 192 33.82 -0.38 18.77
N GLU A 193 34.28 -0.98 17.68
CA GLU A 193 35.71 -1.29 17.45
C GLU A 193 36.57 -0.05 17.20
N GLY A 194 35.96 1.13 17.05
CA GLY A 194 36.67 2.39 16.85
C GLY A 194 37.09 2.66 15.42
N HIS A 195 36.48 2.00 14.42
CA HIS A 195 36.76 2.33 13.02
C HIS A 195 36.36 3.78 12.70
N PRO A 196 37.11 4.46 11.82
CA PRO A 196 36.82 5.84 11.47
C PRO A 196 35.56 5.93 10.60
N LEU A 197 34.79 7.00 10.78
CA LEU A 197 33.42 7.16 10.26
C LEU A 197 33.36 7.04 8.73
N GLU A 198 34.36 7.60 8.02
CA GLU A 198 34.50 7.53 6.56
C GLU A 198 34.57 6.09 6.02
N SER A 199 35.04 5.15 6.83
CA SER A 199 35.30 3.77 6.40
C SER A 199 34.14 2.83 6.70
N ILE A 200 33.20 3.21 7.58
CA ILE A 200 32.19 2.30 8.12
C ILE A 200 31.31 1.72 7.01
N VAL A 201 30.83 2.55 6.08
CA VAL A 201 29.95 2.09 5.00
C VAL A 201 30.66 1.07 4.10
N ALA A 202 31.88 1.39 3.65
CA ALA A 202 32.68 0.51 2.80
C ALA A 202 33.07 -0.81 3.49
N ARG A 203 33.39 -0.74 4.79
CA ARG A 203 33.72 -1.91 5.61
C ARG A 203 32.50 -2.79 5.86
N THR A 204 31.35 -2.18 6.09
CA THR A 204 30.08 -2.90 6.25
C THR A 204 29.80 -3.73 5.01
N ASP A 205 29.91 -3.13 3.82
CA ASP A 205 29.78 -3.86 2.56
C ASP A 205 30.79 -5.00 2.44
N SER A 206 32.07 -4.73 2.71
CA SER A 206 33.14 -5.73 2.62
C SER A 206 32.94 -6.92 3.56
N ILE A 207 32.33 -6.69 4.73
CA ILE A 207 32.02 -7.74 5.71
C ILE A 207 30.82 -8.57 5.26
N LEU A 208 29.80 -7.95 4.65
CA LEU A 208 28.55 -8.61 4.31
C LEU A 208 28.56 -9.29 2.94
N ALA A 209 29.30 -8.76 1.97
CA ALA A 209 29.38 -9.28 0.60
C ALA A 209 29.75 -10.78 0.49
N PRO A 210 30.63 -11.35 1.34
CA PRO A 210 30.91 -12.79 1.32
C PRO A 210 29.75 -13.67 1.79
N PHE A 211 28.83 -13.14 2.60
CA PHE A 211 27.70 -13.89 3.15
C PHE A 211 26.46 -13.76 2.28
N ASP A 212 26.19 -12.57 1.75
CA ASP A 212 24.99 -12.28 0.98
C ASP A 212 25.21 -11.06 0.06
N GLN A 213 25.33 -11.32 -1.24
CA GLN A 213 25.53 -10.28 -2.26
C GLN A 213 24.23 -9.52 -2.62
N SER A 214 23.08 -9.97 -2.10
CA SER A 214 21.80 -9.28 -2.31
C SER A 214 21.52 -8.18 -1.29
N VAL A 215 22.37 -8.05 -0.26
CA VAL A 215 22.28 -6.98 0.74
C VAL A 215 22.48 -5.64 0.04
N MET A 216 21.40 -4.85 0.00
CA MET A 216 21.41 -3.49 -0.52
C MET A 216 20.70 -2.59 0.48
N ALA A 217 21.38 -1.53 0.91
CA ALA A 217 20.83 -0.58 1.86
C ALA A 217 21.49 0.80 1.75
N THR A 218 20.70 1.84 1.96
CA THR A 218 21.17 3.21 2.15
C THR A 218 21.54 3.42 3.62
N LEU A 219 22.47 4.33 3.92
CA LEU A 219 22.93 4.60 5.29
C LEU A 219 23.14 6.09 5.54
N GLN A 220 22.69 6.58 6.70
CA GLN A 220 23.12 7.85 7.26
C GLN A 220 23.74 7.61 8.63
N LEU A 221 25.00 8.04 8.79
CA LEU A 221 25.76 7.86 10.02
C LEU A 221 26.08 9.21 10.63
N ALA A 222 25.86 9.34 11.93
CA ALA A 222 26.21 10.52 12.71
C ALA A 222 27.08 10.16 13.92
N ARG A 223 28.03 11.03 14.23
CA ARG A 223 28.76 11.04 15.49
C ARG A 223 28.66 12.43 16.10
N LEU A 224 28.06 12.52 17.27
CA LEU A 224 27.83 13.77 17.99
C LEU A 224 28.57 13.76 19.32
N HIS A 225 29.48 14.71 19.48
CA HIS A 225 30.17 14.95 20.74
C HIS A 225 29.30 15.83 21.64
N PRO A 226 28.80 15.32 22.79
CA PRO A 226 27.86 16.07 23.62
C PRO A 226 28.48 17.33 24.25
N ALA A 227 29.80 17.33 24.48
CA ALA A 227 30.48 18.38 25.22
C ALA A 227 30.67 19.69 24.44
N ASP A 228 30.95 19.60 23.14
CA ASP A 228 31.22 20.75 22.27
C ASP A 228 30.20 20.89 21.12
N GLY A 229 29.33 19.88 20.94
CA GLY A 229 28.35 19.82 19.87
C GLY A 229 28.95 19.43 18.51
N ARG A 230 30.20 18.97 18.44
CA ARG A 230 30.82 18.58 17.17
C ARG A 230 30.05 17.41 16.56
N LEU A 231 29.54 17.62 15.34
CA LEU A 231 28.74 16.67 14.58
C LEU A 231 29.52 16.24 13.33
N ASP A 232 29.85 14.96 13.24
CA ASP A 232 30.44 14.34 12.06
C ASP A 232 29.39 13.46 11.36
N LEU A 233 29.22 13.64 10.05
CA LEU A 233 28.28 12.89 9.22
C LEU A 233 28.99 12.13 8.10
N ALA A 234 28.53 10.91 7.85
CA ALA A 234 28.87 10.13 6.66
C ALA A 234 27.59 9.53 6.06
N ASN A 235 27.55 9.39 4.74
CA ASN A 235 26.36 9.01 4.02
C ASN A 235 26.65 7.92 2.99
N GLY A 236 25.71 7.01 2.81
CA GLY A 236 25.72 5.96 1.81
C GLY A 236 24.40 5.98 1.03
N SER A 237 24.24 6.96 0.13
CA SER A 237 23.04 7.14 -0.72
C SER A 237 21.73 7.37 0.05
N HIS A 238 21.81 7.90 1.26
CA HIS A 238 20.62 8.21 2.08
C HIS A 238 20.23 9.69 1.92
N PRO A 239 18.98 10.11 2.21
CA PRO A 239 18.62 11.52 2.27
C PRO A 239 19.54 12.33 3.21
N PRO A 240 19.84 13.60 2.87
CA PRO A 240 20.71 14.44 3.69
C PRO A 240 20.05 14.78 5.03
N ALA A 241 20.83 14.81 6.11
CA ALA A 241 20.32 15.24 7.42
C ALA A 241 19.87 16.71 7.37
N LEU A 242 18.81 17.05 8.10
CA LEU A 242 18.30 18.42 8.17
C LEU A 242 18.68 19.04 9.52
N LEU A 243 19.35 20.19 9.50
CA LEU A 243 19.70 20.95 10.69
C LEU A 243 18.83 22.21 10.76
N CYS A 244 18.04 22.34 11.83
CA CYS A 244 17.32 23.56 12.17
C CYS A 244 18.01 24.25 13.34
N HIS A 245 18.46 25.49 13.11
CA HIS A 245 19.12 26.29 14.12
C HIS A 245 18.12 26.90 15.11
N GLY A 246 18.59 27.27 16.30
CA GLY A 246 17.79 27.93 17.32
C GLY A 246 17.13 29.25 16.86
N ASP A 247 17.67 29.90 15.83
CA ASP A 247 17.11 31.10 15.20
C ASP A 247 15.97 30.83 14.20
N GLY A 248 15.69 29.54 13.92
CA GLY A 248 14.66 29.08 12.99
C GLY A 248 15.12 28.92 11.54
N THR A 249 16.39 29.21 11.22
CA THR A 249 16.95 28.86 9.91
C THR A 249 17.21 27.37 9.82
N ALA A 250 17.01 26.77 8.64
CA ALA A 250 17.27 25.34 8.46
C ALA A 250 18.02 25.05 7.16
N THR A 251 18.94 24.08 7.23
CA THR A 251 19.83 23.71 6.13
C THR A 251 19.99 22.20 6.05
N TYR A 252 20.01 21.67 4.82
CA TYR A 252 20.37 20.28 4.56
C TYR A 252 21.89 20.12 4.61
N LEU A 253 22.33 19.12 5.37
CA LEU A 253 23.73 18.79 5.59
C LEU A 253 24.19 17.79 4.52
N GLU A 254 24.51 18.35 3.35
CA GLU A 254 24.85 17.60 2.14
C GLU A 254 26.19 16.85 2.24
N VAL A 255 26.09 15.53 2.38
CA VAL A 255 27.20 14.59 2.23
C VAL A 255 26.74 13.45 1.32
N ARG A 256 27.54 13.15 0.31
CA ARG A 256 27.24 12.10 -0.67
C ARG A 256 27.99 10.83 -0.33
N GLY A 257 27.46 9.73 -0.83
CA GLY A 257 28.15 8.45 -0.85
C GLY A 257 27.31 7.38 -1.49
N ARG A 258 27.78 6.15 -1.35
CA ARG A 258 27.18 4.94 -1.91
C ARG A 258 26.89 3.94 -0.81
N GLY A 259 25.63 3.51 -0.73
CA GLY A 259 25.17 2.54 0.26
C GLY A 259 25.82 1.17 0.10
N VAL A 260 25.51 0.27 1.03
CA VAL A 260 25.95 -1.14 0.94
C VAL A 260 25.30 -1.81 -0.27
N GLY A 261 26.04 -2.65 -0.98
CA GLY A 261 25.58 -3.35 -2.20
C GLY A 261 25.68 -2.52 -3.48
N PHE A 262 25.98 -1.21 -3.40
CA PHE A 262 26.24 -0.38 -4.58
C PHE A 262 27.69 -0.50 -5.06
N PRO A 263 27.98 -0.23 -6.35
CA PRO A 263 29.36 -0.18 -6.82
C PRO A 263 30.17 0.89 -6.09
N LEU A 264 31.34 0.53 -5.55
CA LEU A 264 32.22 1.40 -4.76
C LEU A 264 31.49 2.00 -3.51
N PRO A 265 31.02 1.16 -2.58
CA PRO A 265 30.29 1.59 -1.39
C PRO A 265 31.20 2.39 -0.46
N GLY A 266 30.67 3.42 0.17
CA GLY A 266 31.44 4.35 1.00
C GLY A 266 30.89 5.77 1.00
N SER A 267 31.22 6.53 2.03
CA SER A 267 30.98 7.99 2.05
C SER A 267 32.06 8.70 1.23
N GLU A 268 31.69 9.69 0.43
CA GLU A 268 32.67 10.47 -0.36
C GLU A 268 33.60 11.29 0.56
N ARG A 269 33.07 11.75 1.69
CA ARG A 269 33.78 12.50 2.72
C ARG A 269 33.06 12.38 4.06
N VAL A 270 33.68 12.88 5.12
CA VAL A 270 33.00 13.21 6.38
C VAL A 270 32.66 14.69 6.35
N LEU A 271 31.41 15.02 6.63
CA LEU A 271 30.99 16.40 6.86
C LEU A 271 31.05 16.68 8.36
N THR A 272 31.94 17.59 8.77
CA THR A 272 32.04 18.07 10.15
C THR A 272 31.35 19.43 10.28
N THR A 273 30.43 19.54 11.23
CA THR A 273 29.76 20.79 11.63
C THR A 273 29.58 20.81 13.15
N HIS A 274 28.87 21.81 13.68
CA HIS A 274 28.54 21.90 15.10
C HIS A 274 27.03 22.05 15.29
N LEU A 275 26.50 21.34 16.28
CA LEU A 275 25.17 21.52 16.81
C LEU A 275 25.25 22.54 17.95
N GLY A 276 24.67 23.72 17.73
CA GLY A 276 24.56 24.76 18.76
C GLY A 276 23.52 24.40 19.82
N PRO A 277 23.50 25.11 20.96
CA PRO A 277 22.37 25.04 21.89
C PRO A 277 21.05 25.37 21.19
N ASP A 278 20.00 24.60 21.49
CA ASP A 278 18.66 24.63 20.89
C ASP A 278 18.58 24.27 19.39
N ASP A 279 19.70 23.94 18.74
CA ASP A 279 19.67 23.39 17.39
C ASP A 279 19.06 21.98 17.40
N VAL A 280 18.25 21.69 16.39
CA VAL A 280 17.61 20.40 16.18
C VAL A 280 18.15 19.77 14.90
N LEU A 281 18.84 18.65 15.04
CA LEU A 281 19.22 17.77 13.95
C LEU A 281 18.09 16.76 13.72
N LEU A 282 17.67 16.60 12.47
CA LEU A 282 16.72 15.60 12.03
C LEU A 282 17.40 14.63 11.05
N LEU A 283 17.41 13.35 11.40
CA LEU A 283 17.76 12.24 10.52
C LEU A 283 16.47 11.54 10.12
N TYR A 284 16.31 11.19 8.86
CA TYR A 284 15.04 10.68 8.35
C TYR A 284 15.24 9.77 7.15
N THR A 285 14.25 8.90 6.89
CA THR A 285 14.17 8.05 5.70
C THR A 285 13.31 8.68 4.62
N ASP A 286 13.51 8.27 3.37
CA ASP A 286 12.87 8.87 2.20
C ASP A 286 11.34 8.75 2.21
N GLY A 287 10.76 7.76 2.90
CA GLY A 287 9.31 7.65 3.11
C GLY A 287 8.65 8.90 3.71
N LEU A 288 9.39 9.76 4.42
CA LEU A 288 8.88 11.06 4.87
C LEU A 288 8.78 12.11 3.74
N THR A 289 9.70 12.07 2.78
CA THR A 289 9.79 13.05 1.68
C THR A 289 9.13 12.57 0.39
N GLU A 290 9.04 11.25 0.16
CA GLU A 290 8.46 10.64 -1.05
C GLU A 290 6.95 10.41 -0.96
N SER A 291 6.32 10.85 0.14
CA SER A 291 4.86 10.87 0.32
C SER A 291 4.11 11.49 -0.87
N ARG A 292 4.75 12.43 -1.58
CA ARG A 292 4.34 12.96 -2.89
C ARG A 292 5.40 12.62 -3.93
N ARG A 293 5.00 12.41 -5.19
CA ARG A 293 5.89 12.03 -6.31
C ARG A 293 6.99 13.05 -6.68
N ASP A 294 7.20 14.09 -5.88
CA ASP A 294 8.28 15.08 -6.03
C ASP A 294 9.11 15.17 -4.74
N PRO A 295 10.28 14.51 -4.68
CA PRO A 295 11.16 14.56 -3.51
C PRO A 295 11.62 15.98 -3.15
N CYS A 296 11.79 16.88 -4.12
CA CYS A 296 12.21 18.27 -3.84
C CYS A 296 11.11 19.03 -3.08
N GLU A 297 9.85 18.80 -3.46
CA GLU A 297 8.70 19.35 -2.74
C GLU A 297 8.63 18.75 -1.32
N GLY A 298 8.83 17.45 -1.20
CA GLY A 298 8.88 16.73 0.08
C GLY A 298 9.93 17.31 1.03
N GLU A 299 11.15 17.52 0.56
CA GLU A 299 12.23 18.14 1.32
C GLU A 299 11.91 19.59 1.73
N ALA A 300 11.29 20.38 0.85
CA ALA A 300 10.88 21.74 1.20
C ALA A 300 9.82 21.73 2.33
N ARG A 301 8.82 20.84 2.25
CA ARG A 301 7.80 20.66 3.29
C ARG A 301 8.40 20.16 4.60
N LEU A 302 9.33 19.21 4.54
CA LEU A 302 10.02 18.67 5.70
C LEU A 302 10.78 19.77 6.45
N LYS A 303 11.47 20.63 5.69
CA LYS A 303 12.16 21.79 6.23
C LYS A 303 11.20 22.75 6.93
N ASP A 304 10.09 23.11 6.29
CA ASP A 304 9.09 24.01 6.86
C ASP A 304 8.43 23.42 8.11
N ALA A 305 8.11 22.12 8.10
CA ALA A 305 7.54 21.39 9.24
C ALA A 305 8.50 21.37 10.44
N LEU A 306 9.78 21.04 10.22
CA LEU A 306 10.77 21.06 11.30
C LEU A 306 10.93 22.46 11.88
N CYS A 307 11.03 23.50 11.04
CA CYS A 307 11.10 24.89 11.49
C CYS A 307 9.88 25.30 12.34
N ARG A 308 8.68 24.83 11.99
CA ARG A 308 7.44 25.14 12.72
C ARG A 308 7.39 24.46 14.08
N HIS A 309 7.78 23.20 14.15
CA HIS A 309 7.72 22.39 15.38
C HIS A 309 8.99 22.45 16.21
N ARG A 310 10.02 23.20 15.79
CA ARG A 310 11.34 23.27 16.46
C ARG A 310 11.30 23.67 17.93
N ALA A 311 10.24 24.33 18.39
CA ALA A 311 10.10 24.83 19.76
C ALA A 311 9.31 23.86 20.66
N GLU A 312 8.76 22.79 20.09
CA GLU A 312 8.07 21.74 20.83
C GLU A 312 9.06 20.92 21.67
N PRO A 313 8.59 20.17 22.69
CA PRO A 313 9.41 19.17 23.37
C PRO A 313 10.02 18.20 22.37
N THR A 314 11.32 17.87 22.54
CA THR A 314 12.09 17.07 21.57
C THR A 314 11.41 15.74 21.27
N GLU A 315 10.76 15.13 22.26
CA GLU A 315 10.02 13.86 22.15
C GLU A 315 8.86 13.92 21.15
N ARG A 316 8.32 15.11 20.87
CA ARG A 316 7.18 15.30 19.98
C ARG A 316 7.57 15.66 18.56
N ILE A 317 8.76 16.21 18.34
CA ILE A 317 9.16 16.77 17.04
C ILE A 317 9.08 15.73 15.92
N PRO A 318 9.67 14.52 16.03
CA PRO A 318 9.62 13.56 14.93
C PRO A 318 8.19 13.16 14.56
N GLY A 319 7.32 12.98 15.55
CA GLY A 319 5.92 12.63 15.34
C GLY A 319 5.11 13.75 14.69
N LEU A 320 5.27 14.99 15.16
CA LEU A 320 4.57 16.15 14.57
C LEU A 320 5.01 16.42 13.13
N VAL A 321 6.30 16.26 12.83
CA VAL A 321 6.83 16.38 11.47
C VAL A 321 6.26 15.27 10.57
N ALA A 322 6.24 14.03 11.05
CA ALA A 322 5.67 12.91 10.31
C ALA A 322 4.16 13.09 10.06
N GLU A 323 3.39 13.44 11.09
CA GLU A 323 1.93 13.69 10.97
C GLU A 323 1.61 14.75 9.91
N GLU A 324 2.39 15.84 9.87
CA GLU A 324 2.19 16.90 8.88
C GLU A 324 2.51 16.44 7.46
N LEU A 325 3.59 15.68 7.28
CA LEU A 325 4.02 15.19 5.98
C LEU A 325 3.09 14.11 5.43
N VAL A 326 2.64 13.21 6.30
CA VAL A 326 1.81 12.03 5.99
C VAL A 326 0.33 12.37 5.78
N SER A 327 -0.13 13.57 6.21
CA SER A 327 -1.53 14.00 6.03
C SER A 327 -2.01 14.11 4.57
N GLU A 328 -1.10 14.12 3.59
CA GLU A 328 -1.40 14.28 2.15
C GLU A 328 -0.58 13.29 1.30
N VAL A 329 -0.77 11.98 1.52
CA VAL A 329 0.06 10.90 0.93
C VAL A 329 -0.58 10.25 -0.30
N LEU A 330 0.25 9.97 -1.32
CA LEU A 330 -0.12 9.18 -2.51
C LEU A 330 0.32 7.69 -2.43
N HIS A 331 1.35 7.36 -1.64
CA HIS A 331 1.85 5.99 -1.44
C HIS A 331 2.30 5.81 0.01
N GLN A 332 1.89 4.70 0.65
CA GLN A 332 2.35 4.37 2.00
C GLN A 332 3.73 3.72 1.92
N ASP A 333 4.68 4.30 2.65
CA ASP A 333 6.01 3.73 2.89
C ASP A 333 6.34 3.82 4.37
N ASP A 334 7.41 3.12 4.79
CA ASP A 334 7.90 3.22 6.16
C ASP A 334 8.42 4.65 6.42
N THR A 335 8.16 5.15 7.62
CA THR A 335 8.62 6.47 8.01
C THR A 335 9.40 6.38 9.30
N LEU A 336 10.66 6.82 9.23
CA LEU A 336 11.55 6.92 10.37
C LEU A 336 12.10 8.34 10.44
N ALA A 337 11.97 8.96 11.61
CA ALA A 337 12.58 10.25 11.92
C ALA A 337 13.21 10.22 13.31
N ILE A 338 14.45 10.70 13.43
CA ILE A 338 15.18 10.89 14.67
C ILE A 338 15.48 12.36 14.85
N ALA A 339 14.98 12.97 15.92
CA ALA A 339 15.35 14.31 16.33
C ALA A 339 16.41 14.25 17.43
N VAL A 340 17.45 15.08 17.29
CA VAL A 340 18.47 15.29 18.30
C VAL A 340 18.56 16.79 18.56
N ARG A 341 18.28 17.20 19.80
CA ARG A 341 18.46 18.58 20.25
C ARG A 341 19.61 18.65 21.24
N ARG A 342 20.46 19.67 21.10
CA ARG A 342 21.46 19.99 22.12
C ARG A 342 20.92 21.04 23.08
N THR A 343 20.98 20.78 24.37
CA THR A 343 20.39 21.65 25.41
C THR A 343 21.40 22.54 26.13
N SER A 344 22.71 22.31 25.95
CA SER A 344 23.77 23.07 26.63
C SER A 344 25.07 23.15 25.84
#